data_AF-A0A0Q8DEN8-F1
#
_entry.id   AF-A0A0Q8DEN8-F1
#
_cell.length_a   1.000
_cell.length_b   1.000
_cell.length_c   1.000
_cell.angle_alpha   90.00
_cell.angle_beta   90.00
_cell.angle_gamma   90.00
#
_symmetry.space_group_name_H-M   'P 1'
#
loop_
_entity.id
_entity.type
_entity.pdbx_description
1 polymer ?
#
loop_
_entity_poly.entity_id
_entity_poly.type
_entity_poly.pdbx_seq_one_letter_code
_entity_poly.pdbx_strand_id
1 'polypeptide(L)'
;MSVRAELDAELDHLADMLPPWLEKLRHPAQFWPQFDALASQILARAGAEDQPHVVRRVDAMLLAHGLARHADAGDRSTPLP
;
A
#
# COMPACT_ATOMS: atom_id res chain seq x y z
N MET A 1 13.37 20.94 -6.88
CA MET A 1 13.46 19.52 -6.48
C MET A 1 12.56 18.72 -7.40
N SER A 2 12.97 17.53 -7.81
CA SER A 2 12.19 16.71 -8.75
C SER A 2 10.96 16.16 -8.05
N VAL A 3 9.77 16.33 -8.66
CA VAL A 3 8.49 15.76 -8.18
C VAL A 3 8.65 14.28 -7.80
N ARG A 4 9.44 13.54 -8.57
CA ARG A 4 9.74 12.13 -8.30
C ARG A 4 10.46 11.87 -6.97
N ALA A 5 11.38 12.73 -6.57
CA ALA A 5 12.11 12.58 -5.31
C ALA A 5 11.20 12.86 -4.10
N GLU A 6 10.25 13.79 -4.26
CA GLU A 6 9.26 14.10 -3.23
C GLU A 6 8.24 12.96 -3.09
N LEU A 7 7.74 12.42 -4.21
CA LEU A 7 6.90 11.22 -4.22
C LEU A 7 7.62 10.01 -3.60
N ASP A 8 8.91 9.81 -3.92
CA ASP A 8 9.71 8.73 -3.33
C ASP A 8 9.83 8.88 -1.81
N ALA A 9 10.00 10.10 -1.30
CA ALA A 9 10.05 10.36 0.15
C ALA A 9 8.69 10.14 0.83
N GLU A 10 7.59 10.54 0.21
CA GLU A 10 6.23 10.27 0.72
C GLU A 10 5.94 8.75 0.77
N LEU A 11 6.39 8.01 -0.24
CA LEU A 11 6.24 6.55 -0.30
C LEU A 11 7.11 5.83 0.74
N ASP A 12 8.33 6.31 0.97
CA ASP A 12 9.23 5.78 2.01
C ASP A 12 8.64 6.01 3.41
N HIS A 13 8.09 7.20 3.65
CA HIS A 13 7.37 7.50 4.89
C HIS A 13 6.14 6.59 5.07
N LEU A 14 5.39 6.34 3.99
CA LEU A 14 4.27 5.40 4.03
C LEU A 14 4.74 3.98 4.38
N ALA A 15 5.90 3.55 3.87
CA ALA A 15 6.50 2.25 4.17
C ALA A 15 6.90 2.13 5.64
N ASP A 16 7.53 3.15 6.20
CA ASP A 16 7.96 3.16 7.60
C ASP A 16 6.77 3.12 8.57
N MET A 17 5.64 3.71 8.17
CA MET A 17 4.40 3.65 8.95
C MET A 17 3.69 2.29 8.87
N LEU A 18 3.95 1.44 7.87
CA LEU A 18 3.27 0.15 7.71
C LEU A 18 3.46 -0.79 8.91
N PRO A 19 4.68 -1.10 9.40
CA PRO A 19 4.86 -2.02 10.52
C PRO A 19 4.04 -1.65 11.77
N PRO A 20 4.14 -0.43 12.34
CA PRO A 20 3.35 -0.08 13.51
C PRO A 20 1.84 0.01 13.23
N TRP A 21 1.44 0.22 11.97
CA TRP A 21 0.04 0.19 11.58
C TRP A 21 -0.51 -1.23 11.57
N LEU A 22 0.22 -2.18 10.97
CA LEU A 22 -0.10 -3.60 10.92
C LEU A 22 -0.16 -4.23 12.32
N GLU A 23 0.74 -3.84 13.22
CA GLU A 23 0.71 -4.29 14.61
C GLU A 23 -0.53 -3.81 15.38
N LYS A 24 -1.03 -2.61 15.06
CA LYS A 24 -2.22 -2.01 15.71
C LYS A 24 -3.54 -2.42 15.06
N LEU A 25 -3.49 -2.99 13.86
CA LEU A 25 -4.65 -3.37 13.08
C LEU A 25 -5.32 -4.62 13.66
N ARG A 26 -6.44 -4.41 14.36
CA ARG A 26 -7.31 -5.52 14.81
C ARG A 26 -8.01 -6.25 13.68
N HIS A 27 -8.27 -5.58 12.54
CA HIS A 27 -8.96 -6.17 11.40
C HIS A 27 -8.28 -5.79 10.09
N PRO A 28 -7.84 -6.77 9.26
CA PRO A 28 -7.23 -6.51 7.97
C PRO A 28 -8.17 -5.81 6.98
N ALA A 29 -9.49 -5.88 7.21
CA ALA A 29 -10.48 -5.16 6.41
C ALA A 29 -10.43 -3.63 6.58
N GLN A 30 -9.86 -3.12 7.68
CA GLN A 30 -9.73 -1.67 7.92
C GLN A 30 -8.41 -1.10 7.40
N PHE A 31 -7.43 -1.96 7.10
CA PHE A 31 -6.13 -1.58 6.55
C PHE A 31 -6.28 -0.99 5.15
N TRP A 32 -6.87 -1.77 4.24
CA TRP A 32 -6.98 -1.44 2.83
C TRP A 32 -7.65 -0.09 2.54
N PRO A 33 -8.82 0.26 3.13
CA PRO A 33 -9.44 1.55 2.84
C PRO A 33 -8.59 2.74 3.30
N GLN A 34 -7.87 2.62 4.43
CA GLN A 34 -7.01 3.70 4.89
C GLN A 34 -5.74 3.81 4.04
N PHE A 35 -5.14 2.67 3.70
CA PHE A 35 -3.96 2.59 2.84
C PHE A 35 -4.26 3.12 1.43
N ASP A 36 -5.38 2.71 0.83
CA ASP A 36 -5.78 3.11 -0.51
C ASP A 36 -6.06 4.62 -0.59
N ALA A 37 -6.63 5.21 0.46
CA ALA A 37 -6.82 6.66 0.55
C ALA A 37 -5.48 7.43 0.59
N LEU A 38 -4.45 6.90 1.27
CA LEU A 38 -3.11 7.51 1.28
C LEU A 38 -2.42 7.34 -0.08
N ALA A 39 -2.43 6.13 -0.63
CA ALA A 39 -1.83 5.84 -1.93
C ALA A 39 -2.50 6.64 -3.06
N SER A 40 -3.82 6.81 -3.02
CA SER A 40 -4.58 7.62 -3.98
C SER A 40 -4.23 9.11 -3.89
N GLN A 41 -3.94 9.64 -2.71
CA GLN A 41 -3.47 11.02 -2.58
C GLN A 41 -2.09 11.22 -3.22
N ILE A 42 -1.18 10.27 -3.03
CA ILE A 42 0.14 10.28 -3.67
C ILE A 42 0.00 10.15 -5.19
N LEU A 43 -0.89 9.26 -5.67
CA LEU A 43 -1.19 9.10 -7.11
C LEU A 43 -1.86 10.33 -7.74
N ALA A 44 -2.70 11.04 -6.99
CA ALA A 44 -3.34 12.27 -7.46
C ALA A 44 -2.34 13.43 -7.59
N ARG A 45 -1.29 13.44 -6.76
CA ARG A 45 -0.17 14.37 -6.86
C ARG A 45 0.84 13.98 -7.94
N ALA A 46 0.97 12.68 -8.22
CA ALA A 46 1.82 12.19 -9.28
C ALA A 46 1.24 12.52 -10.66
N GLY A 47 2.09 13.07 -11.53
CA GLY A 47 1.73 13.22 -12.95
C GLY A 47 1.51 11.87 -13.61
N ALA A 48 0.80 11.84 -14.74
CA ALA A 48 0.52 10.61 -15.48
C ALA A 48 1.79 9.79 -15.84
N GLU A 49 2.93 10.48 -15.98
CA GLU A 49 4.24 9.87 -16.27
C GLU A 49 4.86 9.19 -15.03
N ASP A 50 4.54 9.66 -13.82
CA ASP A 50 5.06 9.14 -12.55
C ASP A 50 4.12 8.12 -11.89
N GLN A 51 2.84 8.09 -12.27
CA GLN A 51 1.89 7.07 -11.82
C GLN A 51 2.42 5.63 -11.89
N PRO A 52 2.99 5.14 -13.01
CA PRO A 52 3.53 3.77 -13.05
C PRO A 52 4.69 3.56 -12.09
N HIS A 53 5.48 4.60 -11.79
CA HIS A 53 6.55 4.54 -10.80
C HIS A 53 5.99 4.41 -9.39
N VAL A 54 5.01 5.25 -9.03
CA VAL A 54 4.31 5.21 -7.73
C VAL A 54 3.67 3.84 -7.52
N VAL A 55 2.93 3.31 -8.50
CA VAL A 55 2.29 1.99 -8.41
C VAL A 55 3.31 0.88 -8.17
N ARG A 56 4.42 0.84 -8.93
CA ARG A 56 5.46 -0.19 -8.74
C ARG A 56 6.10 -0.12 -7.36
N ARG A 57 6.29 1.07 -6.82
CA ARG A 57 6.91 1.26 -5.51
C ARG A 57 5.96 0.87 -4.37
N VAL A 58 4.69 1.23 -4.49
CA VAL A 58 3.63 0.77 -3.60
C VAL A 58 3.53 -0.75 -3.58
N ASP A 59 3.56 -1.38 -4.75
CA ASP A 59 3.48 -2.85 -4.87
C ASP A 59 4.71 -3.54 -4.25
N ALA A 60 5.92 -3.04 -4.54
CA ALA A 60 7.16 -3.53 -3.96
C ALA A 60 7.19 -3.40 -2.42
N MET A 61 6.69 -2.27 -1.89
CA MET A 61 6.54 -2.05 -0.46
C MET A 61 5.59 -3.07 0.16
N LEU A 62 4.40 -3.26 -0.40
CA LEU A 62 3.43 -4.23 0.09
C LEU A 62 4.01 -5.66 0.08
N LEU A 63 4.67 -6.05 -1.01
CA LEU A 63 5.36 -7.34 -1.13
C LEU A 63 6.45 -7.53 -0.06
N ALA A 64 7.24 -6.49 0.24
CA ALA A 64 8.27 -6.53 1.28
C ALA A 64 7.69 -6.79 2.68
N HIS A 65 6.45 -6.35 2.92
CA HIS A 65 5.71 -6.61 4.16
C HIS A 65 4.84 -7.88 4.11
N GLY A 66 4.94 -8.68 3.04
CA GLY A 66 4.13 -9.90 2.87
C GLY A 66 2.65 -9.64 2.59
N LEU A 67 2.30 -8.41 2.24
CA LEU A 67 0.95 -8.01 1.86
C LEU A 67 0.81 -8.15 0.35
N ALA A 68 -0.09 -9.03 -0.09
CA ALA A 68 -0.60 -8.98 -1.46
C ALA A 68 -1.87 -8.13 -1.45
N ARG A 69 -2.00 -7.17 -2.38
CA ARG A 69 -3.32 -6.58 -2.67
C ARG A 69 -4.26 -7.74 -2.95
N HIS A 70 -5.27 -7.94 -2.10
CA HIS A 70 -6.21 -9.04 -2.28
C HIS A 70 -6.89 -8.91 -3.63
N ALA A 71 -6.41 -9.67 -4.61
CA ALA A 71 -7.26 -10.16 -5.68
C ALA A 71 -8.11 -11.35 -5.17
N ASP A 72 -7.67 -12.06 -4.11
CA ASP A 72 -8.26 -13.37 -3.76
C ASP A 72 -8.30 -13.68 -2.24
N ALA A 73 -9.16 -13.00 -1.48
CA ALA A 73 -9.57 -13.53 -0.16
C ALA A 73 -11.08 -13.49 0.06
N GLY A 74 -11.80 -13.96 -0.94
CA GLY A 74 -13.14 -14.50 -0.76
C GLY A 74 -13.15 -15.97 -0.33
N ASP A 75 -12.05 -16.72 -0.45
CA ASP A 75 -12.08 -18.18 -0.31
C ASP A 75 -10.90 -18.76 0.49
N ARG A 76 -10.91 -18.49 1.80
CA ARG A 76 -10.29 -19.40 2.79
C ARG A 76 -11.23 -19.59 3.98
N SER A 77 -12.50 -19.86 3.69
CA SER A 77 -13.34 -20.58 4.63
C SER A 77 -12.89 -22.04 4.61
N THR A 78 -12.06 -22.41 5.58
CA THR A 78 -11.90 -23.74 6.20
C THR A 78 -12.54 -24.94 5.47
N PRO A 79 -11.76 -25.93 5.00
CA PRO A 79 -12.27 -27.29 4.95
C PRO A 79 -12.29 -27.82 6.39
N LEU A 80 -13.50 -27.94 6.97
CA LEU A 80 -13.74 -28.75 8.17
C LEU A 80 -13.73 -30.24 7.78
N PRO A 81 -13.30 -31.13 8.69
CA PRO A 81 -13.02 -32.54 8.40
C PRO A 81 -14.24 -33.37 8.00
#